data_AF-A0A529Y3N8-F1
#
_entry.id   AF-A0A529Y3N8-F1
#
_cell.length_a   1.000
_cell.length_b   1.000
_cell.length_c   1.000
_cell.angle_alpha   90.00
_cell.angle_beta   90.00
_cell.angle_gamma   90.00
#
_symmetry.space_group_name_H-M   'P 1'
#
loop_
_entity.id
_entity.type
_entity.pdbx_description
1 polymer ?
#
loop_
_entity_poly.entity_id
_entity_poly.type
_entity_poly.pdbx_seq_one_letter_code
_entity_poly.pdbx_strand_id
1 'polypeptide(L)' 'MRLTRQTNYAMRILMYCAANTDRLSRIPEIAAAYSVSEL' A
#
# COMPACT_ATOMS: atom_id res chain seq x y z
N MET A 1 -10.04 18.81 0.91
CA MET A 1 -10.07 17.33 0.92
C MET A 1 -9.86 16.85 2.35
N ARG A 2 -10.56 15.81 2.81
CA ARG A 2 -10.39 15.24 4.17
C ARG A 2 -9.54 13.97 4.08
N LEU A 3 -8.44 13.93 4.83
CA LEU A 3 -7.56 12.77 4.87
C LEU A 3 -8.15 11.72 5.83
N THR A 4 -8.51 10.55 5.31
CA THR A 4 -8.99 9.42 6.12
C THR A 4 -7.93 8.32 6.20
N ARG A 5 -8.15 7.33 7.07
CA ARG A 5 -7.31 6.13 7.09
C ARG A 5 -7.33 5.40 5.74
N GLN A 6 -8.47 5.33 5.06
CA GLN A 6 -8.54 4.73 3.72
C GLN A 6 -7.67 5.48 2.71
N THR A 7 -7.69 6.82 2.72
CA THR A 7 -6.85 7.60 1.81
C THR A 7 -5.37 7.39 2.11
N ASN A 8 -4.97 7.31 3.39
CA ASN A 8 -3.60 6.99 3.77
C ASN A 8 -3.18 5.59 3.29
N TYR A 9 -4.05 4.58 3.42
CA TYR A 9 -3.77 3.24 2.90
C TYR A 9 -3.66 3.21 1.38
N ALA A 10 -4.58 3.85 0.67
CA ALA A 10 -4.53 3.94 -0.79
C ALA A 10 -3.21 4.58 -1.26
N MET A 11 -2.78 5.67 -0.63
CA MET A 11 -1.51 6.32 -0.95
C MET A 11 -0.31 5.41 -0.72
N ARG A 12 -0.26 4.67 0.40
CA ARG A 12 0.83 3.73 0.69
C ARG A 12 0.90 2.60 -0.34
N ILE A 13 -0.24 2.06 -0.75
CA ILE A 13 -0.33 1.05 -1.82
C ILE A 13 0.25 1.61 -3.12
N LEU A 14 -0.17 2.83 -3.52
CA LEU A 14 0.32 3.48 -4.73
C LEU A 14 1.84 3.74 -4.67
N MET A 15 2.35 4.19 -3.51
CA MET A 15 3.78 4.39 -3.30
C MET A 15 4.57 3.09 -3.41
N TYR A 16 4.05 1.99 -2.86
CA TYR A 16 4.70 0.68 -2.98
C TYR A 16 4.77 0.22 -4.44
N CYS A 17 3.65 0.29 -5.16
CA CYS A 17 3.61 -0.12 -6.57
C CYS A 17 4.57 0.73 -7.42
N ALA A 18 4.66 2.03 -7.15
CA ALA A 18 5.58 2.93 -7.85
C ALA A 18 7.07 2.64 -7.54
N ALA A 19 7.37 2.17 -6.33
CA ALA A 19 8.73 1.80 -5.93
C ALA A 19 9.14 0.39 -6.41
N ASN A 20 8.17 -0.48 -6.73
CA ASN A 20 8.39 -1.87 -7.12
C ASN A 20 7.91 -2.12 -8.56
N THR A 21 8.44 -1.36 -9.52
CA THR A 21 8.06 -1.45 -10.94
C THR A 21 8.54 -2.72 -11.63
N ASP A 22 9.55 -3.38 -11.05
CA ASP A 22 10.30 -4.46 -11.69
C ASP A 22 9.57 -5.81 -11.56
N ARG A 23 8.52 -5.86 -10.73
CA ARG A 23 7.74 -7.07 -10.44
C ARG A 23 6.28 -6.75 -10.12
N LEU A 24 5.41 -7.74 -10.25
CA LEU A 24 4.03 -7.62 -9.79
C LEU A 24 3.97 -7.50 -8.26
N SER A 25 3.43 -6.39 -7.78
CA SER A 25 3.20 -6.15 -6.34
C SER A 25 2.00 -6.98 -5.85
N ARG A 26 2.20 -7.80 -4.80
CA ARG A 26 1.14 -8.63 -4.21
C ARG A 26 0.64 -8.03 -2.89
N ILE A 27 -0.66 -8.16 -2.62
CA ILE A 27 -1.31 -7.64 -1.41
C ILE A 27 -0.59 -8.06 -0.11
N PRO A 28 -0.19 -9.33 0.08
CA PRO A 28 0.49 -9.75 1.31
C PRO A 28 1.84 -9.06 1.54
N GLU A 29 2.56 -8.72 0.46
CA GLU A 29 3.84 -8.01 0.56
C GLU A 29 3.63 -6.56 0.98
N ILE A 30 2.58 -5.91 0.46
CA ILE A 30 2.23 -4.53 0.81
C ILE A 30 1.75 -4.46 2.27
N ALA A 31 0.95 -5.45 2.70
CA ALA A 31 0.49 -5.59 4.08
C ALA A 31 1.68 -5.73 5.06
N ALA A 32 2.64 -6.60 4.71
CA ALA A 32 3.88 -6.77 5.48
C ALA A 32 4.73 -5.49 5.52
N ALA A 33 4.91 -4.81 4.38
CA ALA A 33 5.74 -3.61 4.27
C ALA A 33 5.24 -2.43 5.12
N TYR A 34 3.92 -2.32 5.31
CA TYR A 34 3.31 -1.21 6.05
C TYR A 34 2.67 -1.62 7.39
N SER A 35 2.92 -2.85 7.85
CA SER A 35 2.30 -3.42 9.07
C SER A 35 0.78 -3.22 9.10
N VAL A 36 0.16 -3.30 7.93
CA VAL A 36 -1.29 -3.18 7.78
C VAL A 36 -1.82 -4.59 7.85
N SER A 37 -2.66 -4.89 8.84
CA SER A 37 -3.36 -6.17 8.88
C SER A 37 -4.09 -6.37 7.55
N GLU A 38 -3.95 -7.54 6.92
CA GLU A 38 -4.89 -7.96 5.89
C GLU A 38 -6.28 -7.89 6.54
N LEU A 39 -7.09 -6.95 6.07
CA LEU A 39 -8.39 -6.57 6.61
C LEU A 39 -9.43 -6.80 5.52
#